data_AF-A0A1V6EQ97-F1
#
_entry.id   AF-A0A1V6EQ97-F1
#
_cell.length_a   1.000
_cell.length_b   1.000
_cell.length_c   1.000
_cell.angle_alpha   90.00
_cell.angle_beta   90.00
_cell.angle_gamma   90.00
#
_symmetry.space_group_name_H-M   'P 1'
#
loop_
_entity.id
_entity.type
_entity.pdbx_description
1 polymer ?
#
loop_
_entity_poly.entity_id
_entity_poly.type
_entity_poly.pdbx_seq_one_letter_code
_entity_poly.pdbx_strand_id
1 'polypeptide(L)' 'MVSTGDRSAKIRTYNYPQARITDHRINLTMYNLSAVLNGELQEIIDQLIIAENAERLKAGGY' A
#
# COMPACT_ATOMS: atom_id res chain seq x y z
N MET A 1 8.62 2.47 8.57
CA MET A 1 9.32 2.22 7.28
C MET A 1 8.47 1.26 6.47
N VAL A 2 8.14 1.62 5.24
CA VAL A 2 7.45 0.75 4.27
C VAL A 2 8.32 -0.49 3.99
N SER A 3 8.14 -1.53 4.81
CA SER A 3 8.89 -2.80 4.87
C SER A 3 10.38 -2.69 5.21
N THR A 4 10.96 -3.76 5.75
CA THR A 4 12.40 -3.98 6.01
C THR A 4 13.25 -4.02 4.73
N GLY A 5 12.67 -3.75 3.56
CA GLY A 5 13.30 -3.92 2.25
C GLY A 5 13.36 -5.38 1.78
N ASP A 6 12.85 -6.32 2.58
CA ASP A 6 12.75 -7.73 2.21
C ASP A 6 11.80 -7.92 1.01
N ARG A 7 12.36 -8.43 -0.09
CA ARG A 7 11.62 -8.69 -1.33
C ARG A 7 10.83 -9.99 -1.30
N SER A 8 11.05 -10.85 -0.31
CA SER A 8 10.28 -12.08 -0.10
C SER A 8 8.98 -11.85 0.67
N ALA A 9 8.85 -10.70 1.33
CA ALA A 9 7.67 -10.36 2.12
C ALA A 9 6.41 -10.21 1.25
N LYS A 10 5.30 -10.78 1.72
CA LYS A 10 3.98 -10.61 1.09
C LYS A 10 3.45 -9.20 1.35
N ILE A 11 3.67 -8.29 0.42
CA ILE A 11 3.26 -6.87 0.56
C ILE A 11 1.82 -6.58 0.13
N ARG A 12 1.21 -7.40 -0.74
CA ARG A 12 -0.16 -7.20 -1.24
C ARG A 12 -0.93 -8.50 -1.37
N THR A 13 -2.25 -8.42 -1.31
CA THR A 13 -3.17 -9.52 -1.62
C THR A 13 -4.26 -9.01 -2.57
N TYR A 14 -4.38 -9.66 -3.73
CA TYR A 14 -5.43 -9.39 -4.72
C TYR A 14 -6.50 -10.49 -4.58
N ASN A 15 -7.70 -10.12 -4.14
CA ASN A 15 -8.82 -11.04 -3.95
C ASN A 15 -9.86 -10.81 -5.04
N TYR A 16 -9.82 -11.67 -6.06
CA TYR A 16 -10.73 -11.62 -7.21
C TYR A 16 -12.20 -11.84 -6.85
N PRO A 17 -12.59 -12.86 -6.04
CA PRO A 17 -13.99 -13.08 -5.69
C PRO A 17 -14.66 -11.89 -4.99
N GLN A 18 -13.89 -11.08 -4.26
CA GLN A 18 -14.39 -9.94 -3.50
C GLN A 18 -13.97 -8.59 -4.12
N ALA A 19 -13.44 -8.61 -5.34
CA ALA A 19 -12.98 -7.45 -6.10
C ALA A 19 -12.12 -6.45 -5.29
N ARG A 20 -11.28 -6.95 -4.36
CA ARG A 20 -10.47 -6.11 -3.49
C ARG A 20 -8.98 -6.35 -3.61
N ILE A 21 -8.22 -5.32 -3.24
CA ILE A 21 -6.79 -5.38 -3.02
C ILE A 21 -6.48 -4.90 -1.60
N THR A 22 -5.58 -5.60 -0.91
CA THR A 22 -5.05 -5.19 0.39
C THR A 22 -3.54 -5.00 0.30
N ASP A 23 -3.03 -3.84 0.69
CA ASP A 23 -1.60 -3.55 0.87
C ASP A 23 -1.22 -3.65 2.35
N HIS A 24 -0.43 -4.66 2.68
CA HIS A 24 -0.05 -5.01 4.05
C HIS A 24 1.00 -4.08 4.64
N ARG A 25 1.66 -3.25 3.83
CA ARG A 25 2.69 -2.32 4.33
C ARG A 25 2.08 -1.20 5.16
N ILE A 26 0.83 -0.84 4.87
CA ILE A 26 0.08 0.24 5.53
C ILE A 26 -1.33 -0.19 5.94
N ASN A 27 -1.65 -1.49 5.85
CA ASN A 27 -2.99 -2.07 6.11
C ASN A 27 -4.13 -1.39 5.31
N LEU A 28 -3.84 -0.96 4.08
CA LEU A 28 -4.80 -0.33 3.18
C LEU A 28 -5.61 -1.41 2.46
N THR A 29 -6.93 -1.28 2.41
CA THR A 29 -7.79 -2.13 1.59
C THR A 29 -8.66 -1.29 0.68
N MET A 30 -8.69 -1.63 -0.61
CA MET A 30 -9.51 -0.98 -1.63
C MET A 30 -10.39 -2.02 -2.34
N TYR A 31 -11.62 -1.63 -2.66
CA TYR A 31 -12.63 -2.49 -3.31
C TYR A 31 -12.78 -2.18 -4.81
N ASN A 32 -11.68 -1.84 -5.48
CA ASN A 32 -11.64 -1.42 -6.88
C ASN A 32 -10.61 -2.22 -7.68
N LEU A 33 -10.48 -3.53 -7.41
CA LEU A 33 -9.45 -4.39 -8.02
C LEU A 33 -9.35 -4.23 -9.55
N SER A 34 -10.48 -4.14 -10.26
CA SER A 34 -10.49 -4.00 -11.72
C SER A 34 -9.81 -2.72 -12.20
N ALA A 35 -10.06 -1.58 -11.55
CA ALA A 35 -9.43 -0.30 -11.91
C ALA A 35 -7.91 -0.36 -11.70
N VAL A 36 -7.49 -0.92 -10.56
CA VAL A 36 -6.08 -1.12 -10.20
C VAL A 36 -5.38 -2.01 -11.24
N LEU A 37 -6.02 -3.10 -11.67
CA LEU A 37 -5.48 -3.98 -12.71
C LEU A 37 -5.46 -3.32 -14.10
N ASN A 38 -6.34 -2.35 -14.36
CA ASN A 38 -6.36 -1.55 -15.58
C ASN A 38 -5.32 -0.41 -15.58
N GLY A 39 -4.52 -0.29 -14.51
CA GLY A 39 -3.41 0.67 -14.43
C GLY A 39 -3.68 1.89 -13.56
N GLU A 40 -4.86 1.98 -12.91
CA GLU A 40 -5.18 3.05 -11.96
C GLU A 40 -4.46 2.82 -10.61
N LEU A 41 -3.12 2.89 -10.63
CA LEU A 41 -2.25 2.62 -9.49
C LEU A 41 -1.93 3.85 -8.64
N GLN A 42 -2.24 5.05 -9.15
CA GLN A 42 -1.82 6.32 -8.55
C GLN A 42 -2.29 6.44 -7.10
N GLU A 43 -3.54 6.08 -6.81
CA GLU A 43 -4.12 6.16 -5.48
C GLU A 43 -3.34 5.31 -4.45
N ILE A 44 -2.94 4.09 -4.83
CA ILE A 44 -2.14 3.20 -3.96
C ILE A 44 -0.76 3.79 -3.71
N ILE A 45 -0.14 4.37 -4.75
CA ILE A 45 1.20 4.98 -4.65
C ILE A 45 1.17 6.17 -3.69
N ASP A 46 0.18 7.05 -3.85
CA ASP A 46 0.03 8.25 -3.02
C ASP A 46 -0.16 7.89 -1.55
N GLN A 47 -1.01 6.91 -1.25
CA GLN A 47 -1.22 6.45 0.13
C GLN A 47 0.06 5.89 0.77
N LEU A 48 0.88 5.16 0.00
CA LEU A 48 2.17 4.66 0.49
C LEU A 48 3.17 5.79 0.76
N ILE A 49 3.22 6.80 -0.10
CA ILE A 49 4.09 7.97 0.07
C ILE A 49 3.66 8.76 1.32
N ILE A 50 2.36 8.99 1.49
CA ILE A 50 1.81 9.70 2.66
C ILE A 50 2.17 8.95 3.94
N ALA A 51 1.98 7.62 3.97
CA ALA A 51 2.31 6.81 5.13
C ALA A 51 3.81 6.86 5.46
N GLU A 52 4.69 6.73 4.47
CA GLU A 52 6.14 6.84 4.68
C GLU A 52 6.54 8.22 5.19
N ASN A 53 5.99 9.29 4.61
CA ASN A 53 6.26 10.66 5.06
C ASN A 53 5.77 10.91 6.50
N ALA A 54 4.59 10.40 6.86
CA ALA A 54 4.06 10.51 8.21
C ALA A 54 4.96 9.79 9.23
N GLU A 55 5.46 8.60 8.88
CA GLU A 55 6.41 7.87 9.73
C GLU A 55 7.76 8.59 9.83
N ARG A 56 8.26 9.19 8.74
CA ARG A 56 9.49 9.99 8.76
C ARG A 56 9.35 11.26 9.60
N LEU A 57 8.19 11.93 9.57
CA LEU A 57 7.93 13.10 10.41
C LEU A 57 7.90 12.74 11.90
N LYS A 58 7.31 11.60 12.27
CA LYS A 58 7.36 11.11 13.66
C LYS A 58 8.79 10.78 14.11
N ALA A 59 9.57 10.15 13.22
CA ALA A 59 10.95 9.77 13.53
C ALA A 59 11.93 10.98 13.52
N GLY A 60 11.60 12.05 12.78
CA GLY A 60 12.37 13.28 12.69
C GLY A 60 11.92 14.39 13.65
N GLY A 61 11.00 14.11 14.58
CA GLY A 61 10.69 15.01 15.68
C GLY A 61 11.81 14.99 16.71
N TYR A 62 12.62 16.06 16.74
CA TYR A 62 13.46 16.41 17.89
C TYR A 62 12.62 16.91 19.05
#